data_AF-A0A1C4XJ08-F1
#
_entry.id   AF-A0A1C4XJ08-F1
#
_cell.length_a   1.000
_cell.length_b   1.000
_cell.length_c   1.000
_cell.angle_alpha   90.00
_cell.angle_beta   90.00
_cell.angle_gamma   90.00
#
_symmetry.space_group_name_H-M   'P 1'
#
loop_
_entity.id
_entity.type
_entity.pdbx_description
1 polymer ?
#
loop_
_entity_poly.entity_id
_entity_poly.type
_entity_poly.pdbx_seq_one_letter_code
_entity_poly.pdbx_strand_id
1 'polypeptide(L)'
;MVFRNVIVCHMVPGSERTVGDVFGYYDRTTRPQDLGVIGRILLSHEDLYIHVIERKQDPKVSGQTRGLPAFQKIAEAIAPYVTPYPRYWKNPSDSVAKEFYHWEPDGEPATDTTLTLIVGRIKPGAEPDVARIFAESDAGPLPVELGVTGRWLYSIDDVYVHLLEQDASIAEATRHNHDKPAFAKIMEDLSPYISPYRPDTWRGPQDAVAKVFYRWRAED
;
A
#
# COMPACT_ATOMS: atom_id res chain seq x y z
N MET A 1 4.12 -3.07 16.95
CA MET A 1 4.54 -3.03 15.53
C MET A 1 3.49 -3.74 14.70
N VAL A 2 3.00 -3.11 13.62
CA VAL A 2 2.04 -3.70 12.69
C VAL A 2 2.81 -4.15 11.45
N PHE A 3 2.74 -5.43 11.11
CA PHE A 3 3.34 -5.94 9.88
C PHE A 3 2.37 -5.79 8.71
N ARG A 4 2.82 -5.21 7.60
CA ARG A 4 1.98 -4.95 6.42
C ARG A 4 2.44 -5.78 5.23
N ASN A 5 1.53 -6.56 4.66
CA ASN A 5 1.73 -7.12 3.32
C ASN A 5 0.92 -6.33 2.33
N VAL A 6 1.50 -6.05 1.16
CA VAL A 6 0.80 -5.41 0.05
C VAL A 6 0.65 -6.43 -1.07
N ILE A 7 -0.58 -6.73 -1.47
CA ILE A 7 -0.88 -7.53 -2.67
C ILE A 7 -1.25 -6.58 -3.80
N VAL A 8 -0.71 -6.80 -4.99
CA VAL A 8 -1.06 -6.05 -6.21
C VAL A 8 -1.54 -7.01 -7.29
N CYS A 9 -2.73 -6.72 -7.81
CA CYS A 9 -3.37 -7.45 -8.89
C CYS A 9 -3.98 -6.45 -9.88
N HIS A 10 -4.38 -6.92 -11.06
CA HIS A 10 -5.33 -6.18 -11.89
C HIS A 10 -6.74 -6.29 -11.31
N MET A 11 -7.54 -5.28 -11.58
CA MET A 11 -8.96 -5.22 -11.27
C MET A 11 -9.75 -4.80 -12.50
N VAL A 12 -10.92 -5.39 -12.70
CA VAL A 12 -11.93 -4.85 -13.61
C VAL A 12 -12.49 -3.55 -13.00
N PRO A 13 -12.30 -2.36 -13.62
CA PRO A 13 -12.78 -1.11 -13.05
C PRO A 13 -14.30 -1.14 -12.83
N GLY A 14 -14.77 -0.61 -11.70
CA GLY A 14 -16.20 -0.63 -11.33
C GLY A 14 -16.65 -1.86 -10.53
N SER A 15 -15.75 -2.83 -10.30
CA SER A 15 -16.04 -4.04 -9.50
C SER A 15 -15.72 -3.88 -8.00
N GLU A 16 -15.31 -2.69 -7.55
CA GLU A 16 -14.85 -2.39 -6.19
C GLU A 16 -15.88 -2.83 -5.15
N ARG A 17 -17.16 -2.50 -5.38
CA ARG A 17 -18.24 -2.86 -4.45
C ARG A 17 -18.42 -4.37 -4.36
N THR A 18 -18.41 -5.07 -5.48
CA THR A 18 -18.55 -6.54 -5.51
C THR A 18 -17.41 -7.21 -4.75
N VAL A 19 -16.16 -6.80 -5.01
CA VAL A 19 -14.98 -7.33 -4.31
C VAL A 19 -15.03 -6.99 -2.82
N GLY A 20 -15.38 -5.74 -2.49
CA GLY A 20 -15.54 -5.28 -1.10
C GLY A 20 -16.60 -6.05 -0.33
N ASP A 21 -17.75 -6.33 -0.94
CA ASP A 21 -18.85 -7.09 -0.32
C ASP A 21 -18.43 -8.54 -0.03
N VAL A 22 -17.65 -9.17 -0.92
CA VAL A 22 -17.07 -10.50 -0.70
C VAL A 22 -16.16 -10.49 0.54
N PHE A 23 -15.18 -9.58 0.60
CA PHE A 23 -14.32 -9.47 1.78
C PHE A 23 -15.13 -9.16 3.05
N GLY A 24 -16.12 -8.27 2.96
CA GLY A 24 -17.06 -7.96 4.03
C GLY A 24 -17.77 -9.19 4.59
N TYR A 25 -18.22 -10.10 3.74
CA TYR A 25 -18.82 -11.35 4.17
C TYR A 25 -17.82 -12.26 4.90
N TYR A 26 -16.62 -12.45 4.33
CA TYR A 26 -15.63 -13.37 4.90
C TYR A 26 -14.97 -12.85 6.18
N ASP A 27 -14.66 -11.56 6.27
CA ASP A 27 -14.10 -10.98 7.48
C ASP A 27 -15.07 -11.10 8.68
N ARG A 28 -16.39 -11.14 8.43
CA ARG A 28 -17.42 -11.43 9.46
C ARG A 28 -17.61 -12.92 9.77
N THR A 29 -17.31 -13.82 8.84
CA THR A 29 -17.71 -15.24 8.95
C THR A 29 -16.54 -16.20 9.18
N THR A 30 -15.28 -15.79 8.94
CA THR A 30 -14.13 -16.72 8.93
C THR A 30 -12.99 -16.37 9.90
N ARG A 31 -13.25 -15.50 10.89
CA ARG A 31 -12.28 -15.05 11.92
C ARG A 31 -10.83 -14.93 11.40
N PRO A 32 -10.53 -13.94 10.54
CA PRO A 32 -9.18 -13.73 10.00
C PRO A 32 -8.06 -13.60 11.06
N GLN A 33 -8.43 -13.25 12.29
CA GLN A 33 -7.56 -13.14 13.46
C GLN A 33 -6.87 -14.46 13.80
N ASP A 34 -7.48 -15.60 13.48
CA ASP A 34 -6.87 -16.92 13.69
C ASP A 34 -5.61 -17.10 12.81
N LEU A 35 -5.47 -16.30 11.74
CA LEU A 35 -4.27 -16.18 10.90
C LEU A 35 -3.43 -14.94 11.25
N GLY A 36 -3.64 -14.33 12.41
CA GLY A 36 -2.90 -13.14 12.86
C GLY A 36 -3.20 -11.86 12.07
N VAL A 37 -4.25 -11.86 11.24
CA VAL A 37 -4.70 -10.64 10.54
C VAL A 37 -5.50 -9.78 11.49
N ILE A 38 -5.10 -8.52 11.62
CA ILE A 38 -5.75 -7.53 12.50
C ILE A 38 -6.45 -6.41 11.71
N GLY A 39 -6.17 -6.30 10.42
CA GLY A 39 -6.81 -5.32 9.56
C GLY A 39 -6.60 -5.58 8.09
N ARG A 40 -7.47 -4.99 7.27
CA ARG A 40 -7.37 -4.96 5.81
C ARG A 40 -7.80 -3.61 5.29
N ILE A 41 -7.13 -3.18 4.24
CA ILE A 41 -7.52 -2.04 3.43
C ILE A 41 -7.47 -2.49 1.98
N LEU A 42 -8.60 -2.41 1.28
CA LEU A 42 -8.69 -2.66 -0.16
C LEU A 42 -8.80 -1.32 -0.87
N LEU A 43 -7.91 -1.14 -1.84
CA LEU A 43 -7.79 0.08 -2.60
C LEU A 43 -7.80 -0.24 -4.09
N SER A 44 -8.25 0.73 -4.87
CA SER A 44 -8.19 0.69 -6.33
C SER A 44 -7.42 1.90 -6.85
N HIS A 45 -6.69 1.70 -7.95
CA HIS A 45 -6.05 2.78 -8.68
C HIS A 45 -6.01 2.39 -10.16
N GLU A 46 -6.78 3.09 -11.00
CA GLU A 46 -6.95 2.75 -12.42
C GLU A 46 -7.43 1.29 -12.58
N ASP A 47 -6.62 0.42 -13.17
CA ASP A 47 -6.86 -1.02 -13.34
C ASP A 47 -6.18 -1.87 -12.26
N LEU A 48 -5.71 -1.29 -11.15
CA LEU A 48 -5.09 -2.02 -10.05
C LEU A 48 -6.06 -2.26 -8.90
N TYR A 49 -6.00 -3.48 -8.38
CA TYR A 49 -6.44 -3.87 -7.04
C TYR A 49 -5.23 -3.93 -6.12
N ILE A 50 -5.30 -3.22 -5.00
CA ILE A 50 -4.25 -3.17 -3.99
C ILE A 50 -4.84 -3.56 -2.64
N HIS A 51 -4.26 -4.55 -2.00
CA HIS A 51 -4.75 -5.07 -0.72
C HIS A 51 -3.64 -5.02 0.32
N VAL A 52 -3.79 -4.10 1.26
CA VAL A 52 -2.94 -3.97 2.44
C VAL A 52 -3.50 -4.88 3.53
N ILE A 53 -2.73 -5.87 3.95
CA ILE A 53 -3.05 -6.79 5.05
C ILE A 53 -2.19 -6.42 6.24
N GLU A 54 -2.83 -6.04 7.34
CA GLU A 54 -2.18 -5.73 8.60
C GLU A 54 -2.19 -6.95 9.51
N ARG A 55 -1.05 -7.23 10.14
CA ARG A 55 -0.83 -8.40 11.00
C ARG A 55 -0.07 -8.03 12.27
N LYS A 56 -0.21 -8.85 13.31
CA LYS A 56 0.59 -8.70 14.55
C LYS A 56 2.09 -8.96 14.32
N GLN A 57 2.41 -9.84 13.37
CA GLN A 57 3.79 -10.22 13.03
C GLN A 57 3.88 -10.76 11.60
N ASP A 58 5.11 -10.89 11.09
CA ASP A 58 5.40 -11.51 9.80
C ASP A 58 4.90 -12.98 9.77
N PRO A 59 4.08 -13.38 8.77
CA PRO A 59 3.67 -14.76 8.55
C PRO A 59 4.82 -15.78 8.47
N LYS A 60 6.01 -15.37 7.97
CA LYS A 60 7.19 -16.23 7.90
C LYS A 60 7.69 -16.61 9.30
N VAL A 61 7.48 -15.73 10.28
CA VAL A 61 7.86 -15.96 11.68
C VAL A 61 6.77 -16.75 12.41
N SER A 62 5.49 -16.51 12.13
CA SER A 62 4.40 -17.22 12.81
C SER A 62 4.16 -18.65 12.33
N GLY A 63 4.70 -19.04 11.17
CA GLY A 63 4.45 -20.35 10.55
C GLY A 63 3.03 -20.52 10.00
N GLN A 64 2.20 -19.48 10.06
CA GLN A 64 0.84 -19.47 9.54
C GLN A 64 0.88 -19.28 8.02
N THR A 65 1.09 -20.37 7.29
CA THR A 65 1.07 -20.36 5.83
C THR A 65 -0.38 -20.31 5.31
N ARG A 66 -0.56 -19.53 4.23
CA ARG A 66 -1.83 -19.41 3.51
C ARG A 66 -2.29 -20.79 3.04
N GLY A 67 -3.51 -21.19 3.43
CA GLY A 67 -4.09 -22.46 3.01
C GLY A 67 -5.48 -22.75 3.58
N LEU A 68 -6.15 -21.77 4.21
CA LEU A 68 -7.47 -22.01 4.75
C LEU A 68 -8.54 -21.99 3.63
N PRO A 69 -9.54 -22.88 3.67
CA PRO A 69 -10.64 -22.93 2.70
C PRO A 69 -11.31 -21.58 2.44
N ALA A 70 -11.33 -20.69 3.44
CA ALA A 70 -11.86 -19.33 3.31
C ALA A 70 -11.09 -18.49 2.28
N PHE A 71 -9.76 -18.54 2.27
CA PHE A 71 -8.95 -17.79 1.31
C PHE A 71 -9.17 -18.28 -0.12
N GLN A 72 -9.25 -19.60 -0.30
CA GLN A 72 -9.56 -20.19 -1.60
C GLN A 72 -10.94 -19.74 -2.10
N LYS A 73 -11.97 -19.80 -1.25
CA LYS A 73 -13.31 -19.35 -1.62
C LYS A 73 -13.39 -17.86 -1.94
N ILE A 74 -12.65 -17.01 -1.21
CA ILE A 74 -12.52 -15.58 -1.55
C ILE A 74 -11.90 -15.44 -2.94
N ALA A 75 -10.77 -16.12 -3.19
CA ALA A 75 -10.07 -16.06 -4.46
C ALA A 75 -10.96 -16.51 -5.63
N GLU A 76 -11.71 -17.61 -5.46
CA GLU A 76 -12.69 -18.09 -6.45
C GLU A 76 -13.82 -17.07 -6.68
N ALA A 77 -14.36 -16.46 -5.62
CA ALA A 77 -15.45 -15.49 -5.71
C ALA A 77 -15.04 -14.18 -6.42
N ILE A 78 -13.78 -13.75 -6.26
CA ILE A 78 -13.29 -12.51 -6.88
C ILE A 78 -12.55 -12.73 -8.20
N ALA A 79 -12.26 -13.98 -8.59
CA ALA A 79 -11.49 -14.32 -9.79
C ALA A 79 -12.00 -13.66 -11.10
N PRO A 80 -13.32 -13.47 -11.32
CA PRO A 80 -13.80 -12.75 -12.50
C PRO A 80 -13.42 -11.26 -12.54
N TYR A 81 -13.03 -10.69 -11.39
CA TYR A 81 -12.80 -9.25 -11.21
C TYR A 81 -11.35 -8.92 -10.89
N VAL A 82 -10.63 -9.83 -10.24
CA VAL A 82 -9.26 -9.63 -9.77
C VAL A 82 -8.36 -10.70 -10.37
N THR A 83 -7.36 -10.29 -11.15
CA THR A 83 -6.41 -11.20 -11.81
C THR A 83 -4.97 -10.82 -11.47
N PRO A 84 -4.02 -11.77 -11.46
CA PRO A 84 -2.63 -11.45 -11.11
C PRO A 84 -2.04 -10.33 -11.98
N TYR A 85 -1.36 -9.37 -11.35
CA TYR A 85 -0.56 -8.38 -12.07
C TYR A 85 0.72 -8.98 -12.67
N PRO A 86 1.52 -9.76 -11.93
CA PRO A 86 2.82 -10.18 -12.41
C PRO A 86 2.71 -11.21 -13.54
N ARG A 87 3.48 -11.01 -14.60
CA ARG A 87 3.49 -11.93 -15.75
C ARG A 87 4.09 -13.30 -15.42
N TYR A 88 4.92 -13.36 -14.37
CA TYR A 88 5.57 -14.58 -13.90
C TYR A 88 4.75 -15.34 -12.85
N TRP A 89 3.49 -14.95 -12.63
CA TRP A 89 2.66 -15.52 -11.57
C TRP A 89 2.44 -17.04 -11.74
N LYS A 90 2.66 -17.77 -10.65
CA LYS A 90 2.43 -19.21 -10.50
C LYS A 90 1.53 -19.51 -9.32
N ASN A 91 1.58 -18.68 -8.28
CA ASN A 91 0.82 -18.87 -7.05
C ASN A 91 0.50 -17.52 -6.37
N PRO A 92 -0.49 -17.46 -5.45
CA PRO A 92 -0.93 -16.20 -4.83
C PRO A 92 0.14 -15.41 -4.07
N SER A 93 1.28 -16.02 -3.71
CA SER A 93 2.39 -15.29 -3.07
C SER A 93 3.17 -14.42 -4.05
N ASP A 94 3.13 -14.74 -5.35
CA ASP A 94 3.83 -13.97 -6.39
C ASP A 94 3.21 -12.57 -6.60
N SER A 95 1.95 -12.38 -6.19
CA SER A 95 1.27 -11.07 -6.18
C SER A 95 1.60 -10.20 -4.96
N VAL A 96 2.42 -10.69 -4.02
CA VAL A 96 2.83 -9.91 -2.85
C VAL A 96 4.00 -9.01 -3.25
N ALA A 97 3.80 -7.70 -3.16
CA ALA A 97 4.84 -6.73 -3.43
C ALA A 97 5.96 -6.80 -2.40
N LYS A 98 7.20 -6.62 -2.86
CA LYS A 98 8.38 -6.69 -2.02
C LYS A 98 8.63 -5.33 -1.37
N GLU A 99 8.68 -5.30 -0.04
CA GLU A 99 9.17 -4.13 0.68
C GLU A 99 10.66 -3.94 0.37
N PHE A 100 11.05 -2.72 -0.02
CA PHE A 100 12.44 -2.38 -0.28
C PHE A 100 12.95 -1.21 0.57
N TYR A 101 12.06 -0.51 1.28
CA TYR A 101 12.40 0.53 2.23
C TYR A 101 11.27 0.70 3.25
N HIS A 102 11.63 0.91 4.51
CA HIS A 102 10.72 1.46 5.51
C HIS A 102 11.40 2.52 6.34
N TRP A 103 10.59 3.41 6.90
CA TRP A 103 11.02 4.36 7.91
C TRP A 103 9.88 4.60 8.91
N GLU A 104 10.22 4.63 10.19
CA GLU A 104 9.35 5.04 11.29
C GLU A 104 10.20 5.94 12.21
N PRO A 105 9.65 7.02 12.78
CA PRO A 105 10.38 7.87 13.70
C PRO A 105 10.64 7.14 15.03
N ASP A 106 11.74 7.50 15.70
CA ASP A 106 11.96 7.10 17.09
C ASP A 106 10.92 7.77 18.01
N GLY A 107 10.32 7.02 18.92
CA GLY A 107 9.42 7.55 19.96
C GLY A 107 8.08 6.84 20.05
N GLU A 108 7.12 7.47 20.72
CA GLU A 108 5.76 6.95 20.82
C GLU A 108 5.01 7.14 19.50
N PRO A 109 4.29 6.12 19.02
CA PRO A 109 3.51 6.23 17.80
C PRO A 109 2.37 7.24 17.98
N ALA A 110 2.08 8.00 16.92
CA ALA A 110 0.93 8.89 16.89
C ALA A 110 -0.37 8.08 17.08
N THR A 111 -1.34 8.68 17.77
CA THR A 111 -2.58 8.00 18.18
C THR A 111 -3.70 8.14 17.15
N ASP A 112 -3.71 9.21 16.34
CA ASP A 112 -4.69 9.45 15.29
C ASP A 112 -3.98 9.64 13.93
N THR A 113 -3.90 8.56 13.16
CA THR A 113 -3.19 8.55 11.88
C THR A 113 -4.10 8.24 10.71
N THR A 114 -3.76 8.82 9.56
CA THR A 114 -4.34 8.48 8.27
C THR A 114 -3.29 7.78 7.40
N LEU A 115 -3.74 6.78 6.64
CA LEU A 115 -2.88 6.04 5.71
C LEU A 115 -3.26 6.40 4.28
N THR A 116 -2.31 6.99 3.57
CA THR A 116 -2.40 7.30 2.14
C THR A 116 -1.58 6.27 1.36
N LEU A 117 -2.10 5.79 0.24
CA LEU A 117 -1.37 4.92 -0.67
C LEU A 117 -1.18 5.62 -2.00
N ILE A 118 0.08 5.78 -2.40
CA ILE A 118 0.50 6.43 -3.63
C ILE A 118 1.03 5.35 -4.58
N VAL A 119 0.64 5.44 -5.86
CA VAL A 119 0.99 4.48 -6.91
C VAL A 119 1.76 5.17 -8.03
N GLY A 120 2.81 4.53 -8.52
CA GLY A 120 3.54 4.95 -9.71
C GLY A 120 4.12 3.75 -10.45
N ARG A 121 4.93 4.03 -11.48
CA ARG A 121 5.83 3.05 -12.06
C ARG A 121 7.24 3.27 -11.56
N ILE A 122 7.94 2.18 -11.26
CA ILE A 122 9.36 2.18 -10.95
C ILE A 122 10.15 1.55 -12.10
N LYS A 123 11.28 2.16 -12.44
CA LYS A 123 12.28 1.54 -13.31
C LYS A 123 12.79 0.25 -12.64
N PRO A 124 12.71 -0.92 -13.29
CA PRO A 124 13.17 -2.17 -12.68
C PRO A 124 14.62 -2.09 -12.20
N GLY A 125 14.86 -2.46 -10.93
CA GLY A 125 16.17 -2.41 -10.30
C GLY A 125 16.54 -1.07 -9.66
N ALA A 126 15.68 -0.05 -9.76
CA ALA A 126 15.91 1.27 -9.14
C ALA A 126 15.55 1.33 -7.64
N GLU A 127 15.10 0.23 -7.04
CA GLU A 127 14.73 0.18 -5.62
C GLU A 127 15.82 0.72 -4.68
N PRO A 128 17.13 0.39 -4.85
CA PRO A 128 18.18 0.93 -3.98
C PRO A 128 18.35 2.45 -4.11
N ASP A 129 18.20 3.00 -5.32
CA ASP A 129 18.31 4.44 -5.56
C ASP A 129 17.14 5.20 -4.94
N VAL A 130 15.92 4.69 -5.12
CA VAL A 130 14.71 5.26 -4.52
C VAL A 130 14.77 5.17 -3.00
N ALA A 131 15.21 4.04 -2.44
CA ALA A 131 15.40 3.88 -1.00
C ALA A 131 16.39 4.89 -0.44
N ARG A 132 17.52 5.13 -1.12
CA ARG A 132 18.51 6.13 -0.71
C ARG A 132 17.92 7.55 -0.70
N ILE A 133 17.17 7.93 -1.73
CA ILE A 133 16.54 9.26 -1.81
C ILE A 133 15.58 9.47 -0.63
N PHE A 134 14.74 8.47 -0.32
CA PHE A 134 13.85 8.57 0.83
C PHE A 134 14.60 8.53 2.16
N ALA A 135 15.67 7.75 2.30
CA ALA A 135 16.51 7.75 3.51
C ALA A 135 17.12 9.13 3.79
N GLU A 136 17.64 9.80 2.76
CA GLU A 136 18.18 11.16 2.87
C GLU A 136 17.10 12.18 3.25
N SER A 137 15.90 12.06 2.66
CA SER A 137 14.74 12.89 3.01
C SER A 137 14.29 12.66 4.46
N ASP A 138 14.17 11.39 4.86
CA ASP A 138 13.61 10.99 6.14
C ASP A 138 14.57 11.25 7.31
N ALA A 139 15.88 11.39 7.03
CA ALA A 139 16.88 11.91 7.97
C ALA A 139 16.81 13.45 8.16
N GLY A 140 16.11 14.15 7.27
CA GLY A 140 15.88 15.59 7.33
C GLY A 140 14.65 15.98 8.17
N PRO A 141 14.30 17.29 8.22
CA PRO A 141 13.14 17.77 8.97
C PRO A 141 11.78 17.49 8.29
N LEU A 142 11.80 17.10 7.01
CA LEU A 142 10.60 17.03 6.19
C LEU A 142 9.52 16.06 6.71
N PRO A 143 9.84 14.85 7.21
CA PRO A 143 8.81 13.96 7.75
C PRO A 143 8.01 14.61 8.87
N VAL A 144 8.68 15.25 9.83
CA VAL A 144 8.03 15.93 10.97
C VAL A 144 7.16 17.08 10.49
N GLU A 145 7.65 17.89 9.55
CA GLU A 145 6.89 19.01 8.98
C GLU A 145 5.64 18.59 8.21
N LEU A 146 5.66 17.39 7.64
CA LEU A 146 4.52 16.80 6.92
C LEU A 146 3.68 15.88 7.81
N GLY A 147 4.03 15.77 9.09
CA GLY A 147 3.37 14.88 10.05
C GLY A 147 3.49 13.41 9.68
N VAL A 148 4.52 12.99 8.95
CA VAL A 148 4.75 11.58 8.59
C VAL A 148 5.13 10.80 9.83
N THR A 149 4.35 9.77 10.12
CA THR A 149 4.53 8.85 11.26
C THR A 149 5.02 7.48 10.81
N GLY A 150 5.02 7.23 9.50
CA GLY A 150 5.70 6.08 8.93
C GLY A 150 5.62 6.05 7.40
N ARG A 151 6.61 5.40 6.79
CA ARG A 151 6.73 5.23 5.35
C ARG A 151 7.11 3.79 5.03
N TRP A 152 6.42 3.18 4.09
CA TRP A 152 6.77 1.86 3.56
C TRP A 152 6.69 1.89 2.03
N LEU A 153 7.78 1.47 1.38
CA LEU A 153 7.88 1.41 -0.07
C LEU A 153 7.96 -0.03 -0.53
N TYR A 154 7.11 -0.36 -1.49
CA TYR A 154 7.02 -1.68 -2.09
C TYR A 154 7.17 -1.59 -3.60
N SER A 155 7.74 -2.62 -4.20
CA SER A 155 7.75 -2.81 -5.65
C SER A 155 7.27 -4.20 -6.06
N ILE A 156 6.67 -4.27 -7.24
CA ILE A 156 6.32 -5.53 -7.90
C ILE A 156 6.31 -5.32 -9.41
N ASP A 157 7.14 -6.08 -10.13
CA ASP A 157 7.48 -5.80 -11.52
C ASP A 157 7.88 -4.32 -11.70
N ASP A 158 7.06 -3.53 -12.38
CA ASP A 158 7.26 -2.12 -12.65
C ASP A 158 6.32 -1.22 -11.83
N VAL A 159 5.58 -1.76 -10.85
CA VAL A 159 4.68 -0.98 -9.99
C VAL A 159 5.41 -0.56 -8.73
N TYR A 160 5.33 0.73 -8.43
CA TYR A 160 5.73 1.36 -7.19
C TYR A 160 4.52 1.58 -6.31
N VAL A 161 4.59 1.15 -5.04
CA VAL A 161 3.58 1.42 -4.04
C VAL A 161 4.22 2.07 -2.83
N HIS A 162 3.67 3.20 -2.41
CA HIS A 162 4.14 3.99 -1.29
C HIS A 162 3.01 4.15 -0.28
N LEU A 163 3.12 3.45 0.84
CA LEU A 163 2.26 3.63 1.99
C LEU A 163 2.85 4.74 2.85
N LEU A 164 2.11 5.82 2.99
CA LEU A 164 2.47 6.97 3.81
C LEU A 164 1.46 7.08 4.95
N GLU A 165 1.94 6.90 6.17
CA GLU A 165 1.16 7.14 7.37
C GLU A 165 1.50 8.53 7.91
N GLN A 166 0.46 9.30 8.23
CA GLN A 166 0.60 10.66 8.72
C GLN A 166 -0.34 10.91 9.90
N ASP A 167 0.03 11.82 10.79
CA ASP A 167 -0.91 12.43 11.74
C ASP A 167 -2.09 13.02 10.96
N ALA A 168 -3.31 12.64 11.35
CA ALA A 168 -4.51 12.99 10.61
C ALA A 168 -4.75 14.51 10.55
N SER A 169 -4.44 15.22 11.63
CA SER A 169 -4.63 16.67 11.72
C SER A 169 -3.63 17.44 10.87
N ILE A 170 -2.36 17.00 10.85
CA ILE A 170 -1.31 17.61 10.05
C ILE A 170 -1.53 17.29 8.57
N ALA A 171 -1.96 16.07 8.23
CA ALA A 171 -2.28 15.68 6.86
C ALA A 171 -3.41 16.55 6.28
N GLU A 172 -4.47 16.84 7.06
CA GLU A 172 -5.53 17.77 6.67
C GLU A 172 -4.98 19.18 6.41
N ALA A 173 -4.15 19.70 7.33
CA ALA A 173 -3.58 21.04 7.26
C ALA A 173 -2.57 21.21 6.10
N THR A 174 -1.90 20.13 5.70
CA THR A 174 -0.85 20.15 4.66
C THR A 174 -1.34 19.68 3.29
N ARG A 175 -2.60 19.25 3.15
CA ARG A 175 -3.19 18.74 1.89
C ARG A 175 -3.07 19.70 0.71
N HIS A 176 -3.00 21.01 0.96
CA HIS A 176 -2.86 22.03 -0.07
C HIS A 176 -1.44 22.59 -0.20
N ASN A 177 -0.48 22.07 0.57
CA ASN A 177 0.85 22.66 0.74
C ASN A 177 1.94 21.87 -0.01
N HIS A 178 1.62 21.40 -1.22
CA HIS A 178 2.54 20.66 -2.09
C HIS A 178 3.69 21.52 -2.66
N ASP A 179 3.61 22.85 -2.52
CA ASP A 179 4.57 23.81 -3.07
C ASP A 179 5.84 24.00 -2.22
N LYS A 180 6.09 23.13 -1.23
CA LYS A 180 7.32 23.21 -0.42
C LYS A 180 8.56 22.86 -1.26
N PRO A 181 9.63 23.68 -1.25
CA PRO A 181 10.86 23.41 -2.02
C PRO A 181 11.50 22.05 -1.75
N ALA A 182 11.39 21.54 -0.52
CA ALA A 182 11.88 20.20 -0.16
C ALA A 182 11.11 19.07 -0.87
N PHE A 183 9.80 19.24 -1.09
CA PHE A 183 9.00 18.28 -1.85
C PHE A 183 9.38 18.31 -3.33
N ALA A 184 9.57 19.50 -3.90
CA ALA A 184 10.03 19.67 -5.27
C ALA A 184 11.38 18.97 -5.53
N LYS A 185 12.34 19.11 -4.61
CA LYS A 185 13.64 18.42 -4.69
C LYS A 185 13.49 16.90 -4.73
N ILE A 186 12.66 16.31 -3.84
CA ILE A 186 12.45 14.86 -3.84
C ILE A 186 11.80 14.40 -5.15
N MET A 187 10.83 15.15 -5.66
CA MET A 187 10.21 14.84 -6.94
C MET A 187 11.21 14.89 -8.10
N GLU A 188 12.12 15.87 -8.10
CA GLU A 188 13.22 15.97 -9.07
C GLU A 188 14.17 14.77 -8.97
N ASP A 189 14.63 14.44 -7.76
CA ASP A 189 15.53 13.32 -7.48
C ASP A 189 14.92 11.95 -7.88
N LEU A 190 13.60 11.79 -7.69
CA LEU A 190 12.86 10.58 -8.03
C LEU A 190 12.53 10.46 -9.52
N SER A 191 12.47 11.57 -10.26
CA SER A 191 12.00 11.60 -11.66
C SER A 191 12.73 10.66 -12.64
N PRO A 192 14.02 10.31 -12.48
CA PRO A 192 14.68 9.32 -13.34
C PRO A 192 14.25 7.88 -13.07
N TYR A 193 13.60 7.62 -11.93
CA TYR A 193 13.31 6.28 -11.42
C TYR A 193 11.81 6.00 -11.31
N ILE A 194 11.01 7.02 -10.98
CA ILE A 194 9.57 6.93 -10.77
C ILE A 194 8.83 7.77 -11.81
N SER A 195 7.77 7.22 -12.37
CA SER A 195 6.86 7.93 -13.27
C SER A 195 5.40 7.70 -12.88
N PRO A 196 4.46 8.55 -13.34
CA PRO A 196 3.04 8.31 -13.17
C PRO A 196 2.61 6.92 -13.64
N TYR A 197 1.68 6.28 -12.93
CA TYR A 197 1.16 4.97 -13.34
C TYR A 197 0.47 5.01 -14.73
N ARG A 198 -0.27 6.10 -14.99
CA ARG A 198 -0.86 6.47 -16.28
C ARG A 198 -0.42 7.89 -16.69
N PRO A 199 0.67 8.03 -17.48
CA PRO A 199 1.17 9.34 -17.89
C PRO A 199 0.18 10.13 -18.76
N ASP A 200 -0.60 9.45 -19.62
CA ASP A 200 -1.50 10.10 -20.58
C ASP A 200 -2.65 10.89 -19.93
N THR A 201 -3.04 10.52 -18.71
CA THR A 201 -4.15 11.13 -17.96
C THR A 201 -3.68 11.91 -16.73
N TRP A 202 -2.36 12.04 -16.54
CA TRP A 202 -1.76 12.65 -15.36
C TRP A 202 -1.97 14.17 -15.30
N ARG A 203 -2.54 14.66 -14.20
CA ARG A 203 -2.75 16.10 -13.93
C ARG A 203 -2.05 16.58 -12.67
N GLY A 204 -1.40 15.70 -11.91
CA GLY A 204 -0.64 16.05 -10.72
C GLY A 204 -0.61 14.94 -9.66
N PRO A 205 0.11 15.16 -8.53
CA PRO A 205 0.32 14.16 -7.48
C PRO A 205 -0.96 13.50 -6.94
N GLN A 206 -2.07 14.22 -6.91
CA GLN A 206 -3.37 13.71 -6.50
C GLN A 206 -3.86 12.53 -7.34
N ASP A 207 -3.46 12.46 -8.62
CA ASP A 207 -3.84 11.36 -9.50
C ASP A 207 -3.09 10.07 -9.13
N ALA A 208 -1.99 10.11 -8.38
CA ALA A 208 -1.29 8.90 -7.91
C ALA A 208 -1.94 8.25 -6.68
N VAL A 209 -2.90 8.91 -6.02
CA VAL A 209 -3.48 8.42 -4.77
C VAL A 209 -4.52 7.34 -5.06
N ALA A 210 -4.36 6.16 -4.47
CA ALA A 210 -5.31 5.07 -4.57
C ALA A 210 -6.56 5.32 -3.70
N LYS A 211 -7.71 4.84 -4.18
CA LYS A 211 -9.00 5.02 -3.52
C LYS A 211 -9.33 3.81 -2.67
N VAL A 212 -9.48 4.03 -1.36
CA VAL A 212 -10.01 3.01 -0.44
C VAL A 212 -11.47 2.74 -0.79
N PHE A 213 -11.82 1.48 -1.02
CA PHE A 213 -13.21 1.06 -1.23
C PHE A 213 -13.71 0.07 -0.17
N TYR A 214 -12.80 -0.49 0.62
CA TYR A 214 -13.15 -1.34 1.76
C TYR A 214 -12.08 -1.22 2.84
N ARG A 215 -12.50 -1.12 4.10
CA ARG A 215 -11.62 -1.13 5.28
C ARG A 215 -12.25 -2.01 6.35
N TRP A 216 -11.44 -2.84 6.96
CA TRP A 216 -11.82 -3.67 8.09
C TRP A 216 -10.72 -3.69 9.14
N ARG A 217 -11.13 -3.66 10.40
CA ARG A 217 -10.26 -3.83 11.56
C ARG A 217 -10.89 -4.90 12.44
N ALA A 218 -10.07 -5.81 12.94
CA ALA A 218 -10.52 -6.76 13.93
C ALA A 218 -10.95 -6.02 15.20
N GLU A 219 -12.09 -6.39 15.75
CA GLU A 219 -12.41 -6.12 17.15
C GLU A 219 -11.53 -7.03 18.03
N ASP A 220 -11.08 -6.51 19.17
CA ASP A 220 -10.24 -7.24 20.13
C ASP A 220 -10.98 -8.41 20.80
#